data_AF-A0A7X9GDT4-F1
#
_entry.id   AF-A0A7X9GDT4-F1
#
_cell.length_a   1.000
_cell.length_b   1.000
_cell.length_c   1.000
_cell.angle_alpha   90.00
_cell.angle_beta   90.00
_cell.angle_gamma   90.00
#
_symmetry.space_group_name_H-M   'P 1'
#
loop_
_entity.id
_entity.type
_entity.pdbx_description
1 polymer ?
#
loop_
_entity_poly.entity_id
_entity_poly.type
_entity_poly.pdbx_seq_one_letter_code
_entity_poly.pdbx_strand_id
1 'polypeptide(L)'
;AEFLYERIEEWLSDLIDEGIVSVSYEPVTIEGTTYARRLILKAGEDVAEFIPAKRLTVGTTGRIEMRTGKMHIELIRDMDGIWKHVISKPPLKVEILSQKYLRRLLNSLLQH
;
A
#
# COMPACT_ATOMS: atom_id res chain seq x y z
N ALA A 1 5.32 -8.87 -3.99
CA ALA A 1 5.03 -7.44 -3.77
C ALA A 1 4.79 -6.72 -5.10
N GLU A 2 5.61 -6.98 -6.12
CA GLU A 2 5.55 -6.35 -7.45
C GLU A 2 4.14 -6.32 -8.08
N PHE A 3 3.46 -7.48 -8.17
CA PHE A 3 2.06 -7.54 -8.64
C PHE A 3 1.05 -6.68 -7.85
N LEU A 4 1.31 -6.40 -6.57
CA LEU A 4 0.42 -5.55 -5.76
C LEU A 4 0.71 -4.07 -6.02
N TYR A 5 1.95 -3.70 -6.37
CA TYR A 5 2.29 -2.35 -6.82
C TYR A 5 1.68 -2.03 -8.17
N GLU A 6 1.84 -2.93 -9.15
CA GLU A 6 1.22 -2.79 -10.47
C GLU A 6 -0.30 -2.60 -10.35
N ARG A 7 -0.95 -3.34 -9.44
CA ARG A 7 -2.39 -3.20 -9.20
C ARG A 7 -2.75 -1.86 -8.54
N ILE A 8 -1.92 -1.36 -7.62
CA ILE A 8 -2.11 -0.04 -7.00
C ILE A 8 -1.99 1.05 -8.06
N GLU A 9 -0.98 0.97 -8.94
CA GLU A 9 -0.83 1.90 -10.06
C GLU A 9 -2.02 1.86 -11.00
N GLU A 10 -2.46 0.67 -11.42
CA GLU A 10 -3.63 0.49 -12.29
C GLU A 10 -4.90 1.12 -11.69
N TRP A 11 -5.12 0.96 -10.39
CA TRP A 11 -6.29 1.53 -9.72
C TRP A 11 -6.26 3.05 -9.56
N LEU A 12 -5.08 3.63 -9.59
CA LEU A 12 -4.85 5.06 -9.40
C LEU A 12 -4.41 5.76 -10.70
N SER A 13 -4.45 5.05 -11.83
CA SER A 13 -3.92 5.55 -13.10
C SER A 13 -4.54 6.87 -13.52
N ASP A 14 -5.85 7.04 -13.33
CA ASP A 14 -6.56 8.29 -13.60
C ASP A 14 -6.03 9.46 -12.74
N LEU A 15 -5.82 9.24 -11.44
CA LEU A 15 -5.27 10.27 -10.54
C LEU A 15 -3.81 10.61 -10.84
N ILE A 16 -3.06 9.63 -11.38
CA ILE A 16 -1.68 9.81 -11.84
C ILE A 16 -1.68 10.63 -13.13
N ASP A 17 -2.53 10.27 -14.09
CA ASP A 17 -2.68 10.94 -15.38
C ASP A 17 -3.17 12.39 -15.22
N GLU A 18 -4.06 12.64 -14.25
CA GLU A 18 -4.55 13.98 -13.89
C GLU A 18 -3.53 14.78 -13.06
N GLY A 19 -2.40 14.20 -12.67
CA GLY A 19 -1.35 14.85 -11.88
C GLY A 19 -1.73 15.14 -10.43
N ILE A 20 -2.83 14.56 -9.94
CA ILE A 20 -3.28 14.67 -8.55
C ILE A 20 -2.32 13.90 -7.62
N VAL A 21 -1.82 12.77 -8.11
CA VAL A 21 -0.91 11.89 -7.39
C VAL A 21 0.33 11.65 -8.23
N SER A 22 1.49 11.63 -7.59
CA SER A 22 2.73 11.14 -8.20
C SER A 22 3.20 9.86 -7.52
N VAL A 23 3.74 8.94 -8.33
CA VAL A 23 4.28 7.67 -7.86
C VAL A 23 5.78 7.63 -8.14
N SER A 24 6.57 7.20 -7.17
CA SER A 24 8.00 6.94 -7.34
C SER A 24 8.41 5.66 -6.65
N TYR A 25 9.49 5.07 -7.13
CA TYR A 25 10.03 3.82 -6.61
C TYR A 25 11.39 4.03 -5.99
N GLU A 26 11.63 3.42 -4.85
CA GLU A 26 12.96 3.42 -4.24
C GLU A 26 13.41 2.02 -3.83
N PRO A 27 14.70 1.70 -3.98
CA PRO A 27 15.24 0.45 -3.48
C PRO A 27 15.21 0.43 -1.95
N VAL A 28 14.88 -0.73 -1.38
CA VAL A 28 14.94 -0.99 0.06
C VAL A 28 15.76 -2.24 0.32
N THR A 29 16.74 -2.10 1.20
CA THR A 29 17.52 -3.23 1.72
C THR A 29 16.76 -3.85 2.88
N ILE A 30 16.50 -5.14 2.80
CA ILE A 30 15.87 -5.85 3.90
C ILE A 30 16.76 -7.04 4.30
N GLU A 31 17.14 -7.13 5.59
CA GLU A 31 18.04 -8.15 6.19
C GLU A 31 19.26 -8.54 5.34
N GLY A 32 19.96 -7.56 4.77
CA GLY A 32 21.29 -7.78 4.18
C GLY A 32 21.34 -8.55 2.86
N THR A 33 20.21 -8.97 2.27
CA THR A 33 20.20 -9.58 0.93
C THR A 33 18.94 -9.20 0.13
N THR A 34 19.20 -8.61 -1.04
CA THR A 34 18.33 -8.27 -2.18
C THR A 34 17.29 -7.15 -2.02
N TYR A 35 17.36 -6.26 -3.02
CA TYR A 35 16.56 -5.07 -3.32
C TYR A 35 15.07 -5.37 -3.41
N ALA A 36 14.35 -5.12 -2.32
CA ALA A 36 12.93 -4.84 -2.42
C ALA A 36 12.76 -3.44 -3.06
N ARG A 37 11.60 -3.16 -3.65
CA ARG A 37 11.21 -1.79 -4.03
C ARG A 37 10.13 -1.31 -3.07
N ARG A 38 10.25 -0.09 -2.56
CA ARG A 38 9.16 0.64 -1.91
C ARG A 38 8.48 1.51 -2.95
N LEU A 39 7.15 1.51 -2.96
CA LEU A 39 6.35 2.44 -3.75
C LEU A 39 6.04 3.64 -2.87
N ILE A 40 6.32 4.83 -3.35
CA ILE A 40 6.05 6.10 -2.68
C ILE A 40 4.98 6.81 -3.49
N LEU A 41 3.89 7.14 -2.82
CA LEU A 41 2.76 7.85 -3.38
C LEU A 41 2.69 9.23 -2.72
N LYS A 42 2.73 10.29 -3.53
CA LYS A 42 2.64 11.68 -3.05
C LYS A 42 1.41 12.36 -3.60
N ALA A 43 0.68 13.05 -2.73
CA ALA A 43 -0.43 13.92 -3.09
C ALA A 43 -0.22 15.27 -2.39
N GLY A 44 0.25 16.28 -3.11
CA GLY A 44 0.71 17.52 -2.51
C GLY A 44 1.90 17.30 -1.55
N GLU A 45 1.76 17.73 -0.29
CA GLU A 45 2.76 17.55 0.77
C GLU A 45 2.65 16.20 1.49
N ASP A 46 1.53 15.49 1.30
CA ASP A 46 1.30 14.22 1.97
C ASP A 46 1.95 13.04 1.24
N VAL A 47 2.48 12.10 2.02
CA VAL A 47 3.20 10.93 1.52
C VAL A 47 2.63 9.65 2.14
N ALA A 48 2.33 8.68 1.27
CA ALA A 48 2.08 7.29 1.63
C ALA A 48 3.18 6.38 1.07
N GLU A 49 3.83 5.62 1.94
CA GLU A 49 4.88 4.67 1.58
C GLU A 49 4.34 3.25 1.65
N PHE A 50 4.53 2.46 0.60
CA PHE A 50 4.14 1.06 0.54
C PHE A 50 5.39 0.18 0.51
N ILE A 51 5.63 -0.56 1.59
CA ILE A 51 6.88 -1.28 1.86
C ILE A 51 6.60 -2.79 1.91
N PRO A 52 7.37 -3.65 1.21
CA PRO A 52 7.16 -5.10 1.29
C PRO A 52 7.43 -5.63 2.70
N ALA A 53 6.49 -6.39 3.25
CA ALA A 53 6.67 -7.02 4.55
C ALA A 53 7.32 -8.40 4.40
N LYS A 54 8.30 -8.71 5.25
CA LYS A 54 9.05 -9.97 5.17
C LYS A 54 8.38 -11.20 5.78
N ARG A 55 7.51 -11.01 6.77
CA ARG A 55 6.85 -12.13 7.46
C ARG A 55 5.49 -12.41 6.82
N LEU A 56 5.48 -13.38 5.92
CA LEU A 56 4.26 -14.00 5.43
C LEU A 56 3.86 -15.16 6.34
N THR A 57 2.57 -15.27 6.63
CA THR A 57 1.99 -16.48 7.23
C THR A 57 1.81 -17.53 6.14
N VAL A 58 2.00 -18.81 6.46
CA VAL A 58 1.77 -19.93 5.54
C VAL A 58 0.37 -19.82 4.92
N GLY A 59 0.29 -19.75 3.59
CA GLY A 59 -0.95 -19.63 2.82
C GLY A 59 -1.25 -18.27 2.18
N THR A 60 -0.37 -17.26 2.31
CA THR A 60 -0.56 -15.92 1.68
C THR A 60 0.47 -15.63 0.59
N THR A 61 0.07 -14.97 -0.51
CA THR A 61 0.94 -14.72 -1.69
C THR A 61 1.56 -13.31 -1.73
N GLY A 62 1.32 -12.47 -0.72
CA GLY A 62 2.05 -11.20 -0.56
C GLY A 62 1.56 -10.33 0.60
N ARG A 63 2.44 -9.50 1.16
CA ARG A 63 2.12 -8.52 2.22
C ARG A 63 2.91 -7.24 1.99
N ILE A 64 2.24 -6.10 2.10
CA ILE A 64 2.81 -4.76 1.96
C ILE A 64 2.29 -3.89 3.10
N GLU A 65 3.17 -3.20 3.79
CA GLU A 65 2.81 -2.18 4.77
C GLU A 65 2.62 -0.84 4.07
N MET A 66 1.48 -0.20 4.24
CA MET A 66 1.28 1.20 3.90
C MET A 66 1.49 2.07 5.15
N ARG A 67 2.46 2.97 5.08
CA ARG A 67 2.80 3.92 6.13
C ARG A 67 2.48 5.32 5.66
N THR A 68 1.78 6.08 6.48
CA THR A 68 1.60 7.53 6.30
C THR A 68 2.09 8.23 7.56
N GLY A 69 2.18 9.57 7.53
CA GLY A 69 2.50 10.34 8.73
C GLY A 69 1.52 10.12 9.90
N LYS A 70 0.32 9.60 9.64
CA LYS A 70 -0.76 9.45 10.62
C LYS A 70 -1.03 8.01 11.04
N MET A 71 -0.72 7.04 10.18
CA MET A 71 -1.15 5.66 10.39
C MET A 71 -0.26 4.62 9.71
N HIS A 72 -0.24 3.42 10.30
CA HIS A 72 0.33 2.22 9.73
C HIS A 72 -0.80 1.24 9.41
N ILE A 73 -0.79 0.72 8.19
CA ILE A 73 -1.78 -0.22 7.67
C ILE A 73 -1.04 -1.37 7.00
N GLU A 74 -1.45 -2.60 7.28
CA GLU A 74 -0.89 -3.78 6.60
C GLU A 74 -1.85 -4.28 5.53
N LEU A 75 -1.41 -4.39 4.28
CA LEU A 75 -2.15 -4.93 3.14
C LEU A 75 -1.69 -6.36 2.87
N ILE A 76 -2.61 -7.33 2.82
CA ILE A 76 -2.28 -8.74 2.56
C ILE A 76 -3.02 -9.24 1.31
N ARG A 77 -2.29 -9.94 0.43
CA ARG A 77 -2.80 -10.62 -0.78
C ARG A 77 -3.09 -12.10 -0.48
N ASP A 78 -4.33 -12.51 -0.72
CA ASP A 78 -4.74 -13.92 -0.74
C ASP A 78 -4.87 -14.46 -2.18
N MET A 79 -5.06 -15.78 -2.32
CA MET A 79 -5.16 -16.51 -3.61
C MET A 79 -6.30 -16.02 -4.51
N ASP A 80 -7.42 -15.58 -3.93
CA ASP A 80 -8.61 -15.11 -4.67
C ASP A 80 -8.68 -13.59 -4.88
N GLY A 81 -7.64 -12.85 -4.48
CA GLY A 81 -7.60 -11.39 -4.57
C GLY A 81 -7.84 -10.71 -3.22
N ILE A 82 -6.71 -10.30 -2.62
CA ILE A 82 -6.52 -9.29 -1.55
C ILE A 82 -7.45 -9.31 -0.34
N TRP A 83 -6.93 -9.76 0.79
CA TRP A 83 -7.63 -9.77 2.07
C TRP A 83 -6.69 -9.43 3.23
N LYS A 84 -7.01 -8.33 3.92
CA LYS A 84 -6.68 -7.92 5.30
C LYS A 84 -5.94 -6.59 5.36
N HIS A 85 -6.60 -5.62 6.00
CA HIS A 85 -6.04 -4.42 6.59
C HIS A 85 -5.91 -4.66 8.09
N VAL A 86 -4.72 -4.55 8.66
CA VAL A 86 -4.55 -4.46 10.13
C VAL A 86 -4.25 -3.01 10.44
N ILE A 87 -5.26 -2.27 10.92
CA ILE A 87 -5.07 -0.95 11.50
C ILE A 87 -4.62 -1.18 12.94
N SER A 88 -3.45 -0.66 13.32
CA SER A 88 -2.88 -0.83 14.66
C SER A 88 -3.65 -0.13 15.81
N LYS A 89 -4.86 0.40 15.54
CA LYS A 89 -5.75 1.03 16.51
C LYS A 89 -7.08 0.28 16.58
N PRO A 90 -7.56 -0.12 17.78
CA PRO A 90 -8.88 -0.73 17.95
C PRO A 90 -10.02 0.22 17.50
N PRO A 91 -11.12 -0.30 16.92
CA PRO A 91 -11.36 -1.71 16.61
C PRO A 91 -10.61 -2.17 15.34
N LEU A 92 -10.10 -3.41 15.38
CA LEU A 92 -9.52 -4.07 14.21
C LEU A 92 -10.58 -4.18 13.11
N LYS A 93 -10.34 -3.52 11.97
CA LYS A 93 -11.27 -3.53 10.83
C LYS A 93 -10.64 -4.21 9.63
N VAL A 94 -11.27 -5.29 9.17
CA VAL A 94 -10.88 -6.01 7.96
C VAL A 94 -11.80 -5.59 6.81
N GLU A 95 -11.23 -5.01 5.76
CA GLU A 95 -11.96 -4.67 4.53
C GLU A 95 -11.25 -5.25 3.29
N ILE A 96 -12.03 -5.48 2.23
CA ILE A 96 -11.50 -5.89 0.92
C ILE A 96 -10.82 -4.70 0.29
N LEU A 97 -9.55 -4.85 -0.09
CA LEU A 97 -8.86 -3.84 -0.86
C LEU A 97 -9.43 -3.83 -2.27
N SER A 98 -10.06 -2.72 -2.63
CA SER A 98 -10.59 -2.42 -3.97
C SER A 98 -10.15 -1.02 -4.35
N GLN A 99 -10.20 -0.68 -5.64
CA GLN A 99 -9.97 0.67 -6.14
C GLN A 99 -10.76 1.73 -5.33
N LYS A 100 -12.07 1.48 -5.13
CA LYS A 100 -12.94 2.38 -4.36
C LYS A 100 -12.48 2.53 -2.91
N TYR A 101 -12.10 1.43 -2.26
CA TYR A 101 -11.58 1.48 -0.90
C TYR A 101 -10.27 2.25 -0.84
N LEU A 102 -9.32 1.94 -1.72
CA LEU A 102 -8.01 2.58 -1.76
C LEU A 102 -8.15 4.08 -1.95
N ARG A 103 -9.01 4.54 -2.86
CA ARG A 103 -9.31 5.97 -3.03
C ARG A 103 -9.88 6.59 -1.77
N ARG A 104 -10.87 5.96 -1.14
CA ARG A 104 -11.45 6.46 0.13
C ARG A 104 -10.40 6.53 1.24
N LEU A 105 -9.52 5.53 1.31
CA LEU A 105 -8.44 5.46 2.27
C LEU A 105 -7.43 6.59 2.04
N LEU A 106 -6.97 6.78 0.81
CA LEU A 106 -6.07 7.85 0.44
C LEU A 106 -6.70 9.22 0.73
N ASN A 107 -7.96 9.44 0.37
CA ASN A 107 -8.68 10.68 0.71
C ASN A 107 -8.74 10.92 2.21
N SER A 108 -8.93 9.87 3.03
CA SER A 108 -8.96 10.03 4.50
C SER A 108 -7.58 10.30 5.11
N LEU A 109 -6.50 9.98 4.42
CA LEU A 109 -5.13 10.05 4.95
C LEU A 109 -4.35 11.25 4.42
N LEU A 110 -4.56 11.60 3.15
CA LEU A 110 -3.81 12.60 2.36
C LEU A 110 -4.60 13.89 2.10
N GLN A 111 -5.78 14.06 2.70
CA GLN A 111 -6.46 15.36 2.72
C GLN A 111 -6.46 15.90 4.14
N HIS A 112 -5.57 16.87 4.38
CA HIS A 112 -5.72 17.95 5.35
C HIS A 112 -5.12 19.22 4.78
#